data_AF-A0A9W9SXU1-F1
#
_entry.id   AF-A0A9W9SXU1-F1
#
_cell.length_a   1.000
_cell.length_b   1.000
_cell.length_c   1.000
_cell.angle_alpha   90.00
_cell.angle_beta   90.00
_cell.angle_gamma   90.00
#
_symmetry.space_group_name_H-M   'P 1'
#
loop_
_entity.id
_entity.type
_entity.pdbx_description
1 polymer ?
#
loop_
_entity_poly.entity_id
_entity_poly.type
_entity_poly.pdbx_seq_one_letter_code
_entity_poly.pdbx_strand_id
1 'polypeptide(L)'
;IYALLVETAATKLMLNKIHPPLPRLLIDQNIYIFGNIGEHNVVITTLPTSVYGTTSAATLLSSFHAIRFGLIVSIGGGVPSSYVDIRLGDIVVSQPTETSRGVI
;
A
#
# COMPACT_ATOMS: atom_id res chain seq x y z
N ILE A 1 -0.67 0.47 -1.41
CA ILE A 1 -0.14 1.76 -0.87
C ILE A 1 1.15 1.44 -0.13
N TYR A 2 2.22 2.16 -0.44
CA TYR A 2 3.54 1.94 0.16
C TYR A 2 4.00 3.17 0.93
N ALA A 3 4.70 2.95 2.04
CA ALA A 3 5.18 3.99 2.92
C ALA A 3 6.56 4.51 2.50
N LEU A 4 7.40 3.65 1.91
CA LEU A 4 8.77 3.97 1.55
C LEU A 4 9.03 3.86 0.04
N LEU A 5 10.03 4.62 -0.42
CA LEU A 5 10.47 4.58 -1.81
C LEU A 5 11.03 3.21 -2.21
N VAL A 6 11.73 2.53 -1.28
CA VAL A 6 12.27 1.17 -1.51
C VAL A 6 11.16 0.15 -1.73
N GLU A 7 10.07 0.24 -0.97
CA GLU A 7 8.90 -0.62 -1.14
C GLU A 7 8.19 -0.35 -2.48
N THR A 8 8.11 0.93 -2.87
CA THR A 8 7.60 1.31 -4.19
C THR A 8 8.47 0.75 -5.31
N ALA A 9 9.80 0.80 -5.17
CA ALA A 9 10.73 0.28 -6.17
C ALA A 9 10.59 -1.24 -6.31
N ALA A 10 10.56 -1.98 -5.20
CA ALA A 10 10.33 -3.42 -5.21
C ALA A 10 8.99 -3.78 -5.86
N THR A 11 7.93 -3.04 -5.56
CA THR A 11 6.60 -3.33 -6.12
C THR A 11 6.52 -3.02 -7.61
N LYS A 12 7.17 -1.95 -8.07
CA LYS A 12 7.28 -1.68 -9.51
C LYS A 12 7.90 -2.86 -10.27
N LEU A 13 8.86 -3.54 -9.66
CA LEU A 13 9.48 -4.74 -10.25
C LEU A 13 8.57 -5.98 -10.22
N MET A 14 7.58 -6.02 -9.33
CA MET A 14 6.59 -7.10 -9.27
C MET A 14 5.48 -6.98 -10.32
N LEU A 15 5.34 -5.83 -10.99
CA LEU A 15 4.35 -5.65 -12.04
C LEU A 15 4.75 -6.42 -13.30
N ASN A 16 3.80 -7.14 -13.89
CA ASN A 16 3.99 -7.79 -15.19
C ASN A 16 4.14 -6.74 -16.30
N LYS A 17 3.34 -5.67 -16.22
CA LYS A 17 3.37 -4.54 -17.15
C LYS A 17 3.09 -3.25 -16.41
N ILE A 18 3.80 -2.20 -16.81
CA ILE A 18 3.52 -0.82 -16.41
C ILE A 18 2.71 -0.15 -17.52
N HIS A 19 1.58 0.45 -17.14
CA HIS A 19 0.70 1.20 -18.03
C HIS A 19 1.09 2.68 -18.07
N PRO A 20 0.77 3.39 -19.17
CA PRO A 20 0.97 4.84 -19.23
C PRO A 20 0.15 5.55 -18.14
N PRO A 21 0.63 6.72 -17.66
CA PRO A 21 -0.08 7.47 -16.63
C PRO A 21 -1.44 7.94 -17.14
N LEU A 22 -2.45 7.87 -16.28
CA LEU A 22 -3.76 8.45 -16.53
C LEU A 22 -3.76 9.97 -16.27
N PRO A 23 -4.69 10.74 -16.87
CA PRO A 23 -4.87 12.16 -16.58
C PRO A 23 -5.04 12.39 -15.08
N ARG A 24 -4.20 13.25 -14.50
CA ARG A 24 -4.27 13.58 -13.06
C ARG A 24 -5.41 14.56 -12.81
N LEU A 25 -6.17 14.33 -11.74
CA LEU A 25 -7.05 15.35 -11.20
C LEU A 25 -6.18 16.42 -10.53
N LEU A 26 -6.42 17.70 -10.84
CA LEU A 26 -5.63 18.85 -10.32
C LEU A 26 -5.58 18.93 -8.79
N ILE A 27 -6.54 18.32 -8.11
CA ILE A 27 -6.68 18.28 -6.65
C ILE A 27 -5.80 17.19 -6.02
N ASP A 28 -5.36 16.21 -6.81
CA ASP A 28 -4.67 15.03 -6.34
C ASP A 28 -3.16 15.13 -6.59
N GLN A 29 -2.42 15.43 -5.53
CA GLN A 29 -0.95 15.52 -5.58
C GLN A 29 -0.25 14.16 -5.40
N ASN A 30 -1.00 13.06 -5.28
CA ASN A 30 -0.41 11.74 -5.13
C ASN A 30 0.22 11.26 -6.45
N ILE A 31 1.29 10.48 -6.32
CA ILE A 31 1.91 9.81 -7.46
C ILE A 31 1.26 8.43 -7.60
N TYR A 32 0.73 8.15 -8.80
CA TYR A 32 0.15 6.86 -9.15
C TYR A 32 0.98 6.16 -10.22
N ILE A 33 1.16 4.86 -10.04
CA ILE A 33 1.71 3.94 -11.03
C ILE A 33 0.61 2.95 -11.37
N PHE A 34 0.35 2.79 -12.65
CA PHE A 34 -0.66 1.88 -13.16
C PHE A 34 0.02 0.67 -13.76
N GLY A 35 -0.54 -0.52 -13.58
CA GLY A 35 -0.01 -1.73 -14.17
C GLY A 35 -0.93 -2.91 -13.97
N ASN A 36 -0.39 -4.11 -14.22
CA ASN A 36 -1.07 -5.36 -13.90
C ASN A 36 -0.16 -6.37 -13.20
N ILE A 37 -0.78 -7.26 -12.44
CA ILE A 37 -0.18 -8.49 -11.93
C ILE A 37 -1.11 -9.63 -12.36
N GLY A 38 -0.62 -10.49 -13.25
CA GLY A 38 -1.46 -11.44 -13.98
C GLY A 38 -2.63 -10.72 -14.68
N GLU A 39 -3.84 -11.21 -14.44
CA GLU A 39 -5.08 -10.66 -15.01
C GLU A 39 -5.66 -9.46 -14.23
N HIS A 40 -4.99 -9.00 -13.17
CA HIS A 40 -5.53 -7.98 -12.27
C HIS A 40 -4.87 -6.63 -12.56
N ASN A 41 -5.69 -5.61 -12.81
CA ASN A 41 -5.22 -4.23 -12.89
C ASN A 41 -4.93 -3.70 -11.48
N VAL A 42 -3.77 -3.09 -11.30
CA VAL A 42 -3.29 -2.59 -10.01
C VAL A 42 -2.93 -1.12 -10.13
N VAL A 43 -3.34 -0.34 -9.13
CA VAL A 43 -2.90 1.04 -8.94
C VAL A 43 -2.01 1.07 -7.71
N ILE A 44 -0.77 1.51 -7.89
CA ILE A 44 0.20 1.68 -6.82
C ILE A 44 0.32 3.18 -6.54
N THR A 45 0.33 3.54 -5.26
CA THR A 45 0.67 4.89 -4.81
C THR A 45 1.64 4.84 -3.65
N THR A 46 2.47 5.86 -3.55
CA THR A 46 3.42 6.06 -2.45
C THR A 46 2.93 7.19 -1.58
N LEU A 47 2.99 7.00 -0.27
CA LEU A 47 2.76 8.08 0.67
C LEU A 47 3.87 9.13 0.51
N PRO A 48 3.54 10.41 0.30
CA PRO A 48 4.54 11.45 0.39
C PRO A 48 5.08 11.47 1.83
N THR A 49 6.41 11.52 1.97
CA THR A 49 7.16 11.39 3.23
C THR A 49 6.74 12.39 4.32
N SER A 50 5.92 13.39 4.00
CA SER A 50 5.45 14.46 4.88
C SER A 50 3.97 14.36 5.31
N VAL A 51 3.22 13.34 4.89
CA VAL A 51 1.78 13.21 5.21
C VAL A 51 1.51 11.87 5.90
N TYR A 52 0.96 11.94 7.12
CA TYR A 52 0.48 10.76 7.85
C TYR A 52 -0.51 9.95 6.99
N GLY A 53 -0.32 8.63 6.93
CA GLY A 53 -0.76 7.73 5.85
C GLY A 53 -2.25 7.59 5.55
N THR A 54 -3.14 8.28 6.27
CA THR A 54 -4.60 8.17 6.11
C THR A 54 -5.12 8.93 4.89
N THR A 55 -4.51 10.07 4.52
CA THR A 55 -5.06 10.95 3.48
C THR A 55 -4.94 10.35 2.07
N SER A 56 -3.79 9.76 1.73
CA SER A 56 -3.56 9.20 0.39
C SER A 56 -4.43 7.98 0.09
N ALA A 57 -4.71 7.15 1.11
CA ALA A 57 -5.60 6.00 0.98
C ALA A 57 -7.04 6.44 0.69
N ALA A 58 -7.53 7.45 1.41
CA ALA A 58 -8.85 8.02 1.18
C ALA A 58 -8.96 8.64 -0.22
N THR A 59 -7.94 9.37 -0.67
CA THR A 59 -7.92 9.97 -2.00
C THR A 59 -7.92 8.91 -3.11
N LEU A 60 -7.15 7.82 -2.96
CA LEU A 60 -7.15 6.71 -3.92
C LEU A 60 -8.54 6.06 -4.04
N LEU A 61 -9.22 5.82 -2.92
CA LEU A 61 -10.58 5.28 -2.92
C LEU A 61 -11.59 6.24 -3.57
N SER A 62 -11.43 7.55 -3.38
CA SER A 62 -12.28 8.55 -4.04
C SER A 62 -11.97 8.75 -5.53
N SER A 63 -10.70 8.60 -5.94
CA SER A 63 -10.27 8.82 -7.33
C SER A 63 -10.54 7.59 -8.20
N PHE A 64 -10.62 6.39 -7.62
CA PHE A 64 -10.77 5.13 -8.36
C PHE A 64 -11.89 4.26 -7.80
N HIS A 65 -13.12 4.52 -8.25
CA HIS A 65 -14.32 3.79 -7.80
C HIS A 65 -14.34 2.30 -8.19
N ALA A 66 -13.49 1.87 -9.12
CA ALA A 66 -13.38 0.46 -9.54
C ALA A 66 -12.47 -0.39 -8.64
N ILE A 67 -11.87 0.20 -7.59
CA ILE A 67 -11.03 -0.55 -6.65
C ILE A 67 -11.91 -1.48 -5.81
N ARG A 68 -11.63 -2.78 -5.90
CA ARG A 68 -12.36 -3.82 -5.15
C ARG A 68 -11.73 -4.13 -3.80
N PHE A 69 -10.42 -3.96 -3.67
CA PHE A 69 -9.65 -4.22 -2.45
C PHE A 69 -8.41 -3.32 -2.43
N GLY A 70 -8.03 -2.86 -1.24
CA GLY A 70 -6.84 -2.06 -1.02
C GLY A 70 -5.86 -2.78 -0.11
N LEU A 71 -4.58 -2.82 -0.49
CA LEU A 71 -3.51 -3.35 0.35
C LEU A 71 -2.57 -2.20 0.74
N ILE A 72 -2.25 -2.11 2.02
CA ILE A 72 -1.18 -1.26 2.54
C ILE A 72 -0.04 -2.20 2.93
N VAL A 73 1.15 -1.92 2.40
CA VAL A 73 2.35 -2.70 2.70
C VAL A 73 3.38 -1.73 3.23
N SER A 74 3.93 -2.05 4.38
CA SER A 74 4.95 -1.26 5.05
C SER A 74 5.90 -2.15 5.80
N ILE A 75 7.16 -1.76 5.89
CA ILE A 75 8.14 -2.35 6.78
C ILE A 75 7.88 -1.80 8.19
N GLY A 76 7.66 -2.70 9.15
CA GLY A 76 7.48 -2.38 10.56
C GLY A 76 8.58 -2.99 11.42
N GLY A 77 8.80 -2.41 12.61
CA GLY A 77 9.62 -3.05 13.65
C GLY A 77 8.77 -4.00 14.49
N GLY A 78 9.28 -5.21 14.74
CA GLY A 78 8.68 -6.17 15.67
C GLY A 78 9.32 -6.10 17.05
N VAL A 79 8.53 -6.33 18.11
CA VAL A 79 9.02 -6.50 19.48
C VAL A 79 8.78 -7.96 19.88
N PRO A 80 9.80 -8.85 19.80
CA PRO A 80 9.65 -10.25 20.16
C PRO A 80 9.32 -10.38 21.65
N SER A 81 8.48 -11.35 22.00
CA SER A 81 8.19 -11.69 23.39
C SER A 81 8.21 -13.21 23.58
N SER A 82 8.24 -13.68 24.84
CA SER A 82 8.15 -15.12 25.14
C SER A 82 6.86 -15.77 24.64
N TYR A 83 5.82 -14.97 24.36
CA TYR A 83 4.51 -15.45 23.90
C TYR A 83 4.33 -15.29 22.38
N VAL A 84 5.16 -14.47 21.72
CA VAL A 84 5.10 -14.19 20.28
C VAL A 84 6.52 -14.15 19.72
N ASP A 85 6.89 -15.21 19.00
CA ASP A 85 8.18 -15.33 18.32
C ASP A 85 8.12 -14.61 16.97
N ILE A 86 8.41 -13.29 16.99
CA ILE A 86 8.52 -12.46 15.78
C ILE A 86 9.99 -12.41 15.36
N ARG A 87 10.28 -12.79 14.13
CA ARG A 87 11.63 -12.84 13.56
C ARG A 87 11.75 -11.90 12.36
N LEU A 88 12.99 -11.48 12.09
CA LEU A 88 13.27 -10.69 10.89
C LEU A 88 12.94 -11.53 9.64
N GLY A 89 12.11 -10.98 8.77
CA GLY A 89 11.62 -11.66 7.57
C GLY A 89 10.20 -12.20 7.69
N ASP A 90 9.61 -12.18 8.89
CA ASP A 90 8.20 -12.55 9.06
C ASP A 90 7.28 -11.57 8.34
N ILE A 91 6.22 -12.11 7.73
CA ILE A 91 5.16 -11.34 7.11
C ILE A 91 3.99 -11.31 8.08
N VAL A 92 3.62 -10.11 8.52
CA VAL A 92 2.48 -9.93 9.43
C VAL A 92 1.29 -9.39 8.65
N VAL A 93 0.13 -10.02 8.81
CA VAL A 93 -1.12 -9.62 8.17
C VAL A 93 -2.09 -9.13 9.24
N SER A 94 -2.47 -7.86 9.17
CA SER A 94 -3.52 -7.33 10.04
C SER A 94 -4.89 -7.62 9.46
N GLN A 95 -5.75 -8.26 10.25
CA GLN A 95 -7.17 -8.32 9.99
C GLN A 95 -7.88 -7.48 11.06
N PRO A 96 -8.47 -6.32 10.71
CA PRO A 96 -9.23 -5.55 11.67
C PRO A 96 -10.40 -6.41 12.19
N THR A 97 -10.54 -6.46 13.50
CA THR A 97 -11.70 -7.04 14.19
C THR A 97 -12.53 -5.91 14.79
N GLU A 98 -13.81 -6.14 15.09
CA GLU A 98 -14.75 -5.14 15.62
C GLU A 98 -14.19 -4.33 16.81
N THR A 99 -13.25 -4.90 17.57
CA THR A 99 -12.65 -4.32 18.78
C THR A 99 -11.21 -3.82 18.62
N SER A 100 -10.52 -4.13 17.52
CA SER A 100 -9.12 -3.72 17.31
C SER A 100 -8.85 -3.28 15.88
N ARG A 101 -8.31 -2.06 15.76
CA ARG A 101 -7.83 -1.46 14.50
C ARG A 101 -6.38 -1.89 14.15
N GLY A 102 -5.77 -2.75 14.96
CA GLY A 102 -4.34 -3.07 14.91
C GLY A 102 -4.03 -4.49 14.45
N VAL A 103 -2.79 -4.66 13.97
CA VAL A 103 -2.14 -5.95 13.72
C VAL A 103 -2.12 -6.74 15.04
N ILE A 104 -2.62 -7.98 15.03
CA ILE A 104 -2.62 -8.90 16.19
C ILE A 104 -1.36 -9.76 16.17
#